data_AF-A0AA42P658-F1
#
_entry.id   AF-A0AA42P658-F1
#
_cell.length_a   1.000
_cell.length_b   1.000
_cell.length_c   1.000
_cell.angle_alpha   90.00
_cell.angle_beta   90.00
_cell.angle_gamma   90.00
#
_symmetry.space_group_name_H-M   'P 1'
#
loop_
_entity.id
_entity.type
_entity.pdbx_description
1 polymer ?
#
loop_
_entity_poly.entity_id
_entity_poly.type
_entity_poly.pdbx_seq_one_letter_code
_entity_poly.pdbx_strand_id
1 'polypeptide(L)'
;MKRNLPHARLNKLSRAIVRQFRVAVVNMDPEGRQGLVDWKTCRSIAPSRQIAEAICDIAHSWVIYLAAFCIDQKGDQYIKASEIAPQGIYRSDSLSGVLEEHYRALVNSSNPNHLVGSGWIAMPGGTSLDEAQAARIFEACGAWKAQEQAA
;
A
#
# COMPACT_ATOMS: atom_id res chain seq x y z
N MET A 1 2.72 13.15 -34.75
CA MET A 1 3.18 11.76 -35.01
C MET A 1 3.28 11.03 -33.67
N LYS A 2 2.26 10.26 -33.26
CA LYS A 2 2.30 9.46 -32.02
C LYS A 2 3.36 8.37 -32.21
N ARG A 3 4.48 8.47 -31.50
CA ARG A 3 5.53 7.45 -31.54
C ARG A 3 5.05 6.22 -30.76
N ASN A 4 4.45 5.26 -31.46
CA ASN A 4 4.09 3.97 -30.87
C ASN A 4 5.39 3.24 -30.49
N LEU A 5 5.74 3.27 -29.21
CA LEU A 5 6.75 2.34 -28.69
C LEU A 5 6.15 0.92 -28.72
N PRO A 6 6.92 -0.10 -29.13
CA PRO A 6 6.48 -1.49 -29.03
C PRO A 6 6.05 -1.83 -27.60
N HIS A 7 4.95 -2.57 -27.43
CA HIS A 7 4.38 -2.94 -26.12
C HIS A 7 5.43 -3.52 -25.14
N ALA A 8 6.34 -4.36 -25.63
CA ALA A 8 7.42 -4.92 -24.82
C ALA A 8 8.38 -3.86 -24.24
N ARG A 9 8.59 -2.75 -24.97
CA ARG A 9 9.46 -1.64 -24.58
C ARG A 9 8.76 -0.73 -23.57
N LEU A 10 7.45 -0.50 -23.73
CA LEU A 10 6.61 0.16 -22.73
C LEU A 10 6.60 -0.60 -21.40
N ASN A 11 6.40 -1.92 -21.43
CA ASN A 11 6.42 -2.76 -20.22
C ASN A 11 7.77 -2.68 -19.48
N LYS A 12 8.89 -2.73 -20.20
CA LYS A 12 10.23 -2.58 -19.59
C LYS A 12 10.43 -1.20 -18.98
N LEU A 13 10.03 -0.13 -19.67
CA LEU A 13 10.15 1.24 -19.19
C LEU A 13 9.29 1.47 -17.95
N SER A 14 8.04 1.00 -17.94
CA SER A 14 7.15 1.18 -16.79
C SER A 14 7.59 0.37 -15.57
N ARG A 15 8.11 -0.84 -15.75
CA ARG A 15 8.73 -1.59 -14.65
C ARG A 15 9.97 -0.87 -14.09
N ALA A 16 10.78 -0.26 -14.97
CA ALA A 16 11.92 0.54 -14.55
C ALA A 16 11.47 1.79 -13.79
N ILE A 17 10.41 2.48 -14.25
CA ILE A 17 9.77 3.62 -13.56
C ILE A 17 9.36 3.19 -12.15
N VAL A 18 8.57 2.14 -12.01
CA VAL A 18 8.10 1.69 -10.68
C VAL A 18 9.27 1.38 -9.73
N ARG A 19 10.29 0.65 -10.20
CA ARG A 19 11.50 0.37 -9.40
C ARG A 19 12.31 1.62 -9.08
N GLN A 20 12.48 2.51 -10.05
CA GLN A 20 13.29 3.72 -9.92
C GLN A 20 12.64 4.75 -8.98
N PHE A 21 11.32 4.90 -9.06
CA PHE A 21 10.54 5.83 -8.24
C PHE A 21 10.13 5.25 -6.88
N ARG A 22 10.47 3.98 -6.60
CA ARG A 22 10.19 3.33 -5.31
C ARG A 22 8.74 3.51 -4.88
N VAL A 23 7.83 3.35 -5.85
CA VAL A 23 6.42 3.70 -5.63
C VAL A 23 5.73 2.58 -4.87
N ALA A 24 5.02 2.95 -3.82
CA ALA A 24 4.01 2.11 -3.19
C ALA A 24 2.65 2.80 -3.26
N VAL A 25 1.59 2.00 -3.36
CA VAL A 25 0.21 2.48 -3.22
C VAL A 25 -0.19 2.26 -1.77
N VAL A 26 -0.70 3.29 -1.11
CA VAL A 26 -1.18 3.21 0.28
C VAL A 26 -2.65 3.54 0.32
N ASN A 27 -3.40 2.83 1.14
CA ASN A 27 -4.78 3.11 1.47
C ASN A 27 -4.98 3.07 2.99
N MET A 28 -5.78 4.01 3.49
CA MET A 28 -6.07 4.21 4.91
C MET A 28 -7.58 4.31 5.12
N ASP A 29 -8.09 3.48 6.02
CA ASP A 29 -9.48 3.45 6.49
C ASP A 29 -9.55 3.85 7.97
N PRO A 30 -10.67 4.44 8.42
CA PRO A 30 -11.94 4.63 7.69
C PRO A 30 -11.99 5.88 6.80
N GLU A 31 -10.95 6.71 6.81
CA GLU A 31 -10.94 8.01 6.10
C GLU A 31 -10.94 7.86 4.57
N GLY A 32 -10.74 6.64 4.04
CA GLY A 32 -10.72 6.34 2.60
C GLY A 32 -9.57 7.02 1.86
N ARG A 33 -8.50 7.42 2.56
CA ARG A 33 -7.37 8.13 1.94
C ARG A 33 -6.50 7.14 1.17
N GLN A 34 -6.42 7.31 -0.14
CA GLN A 34 -5.52 6.54 -1.01
C GLN A 34 -4.51 7.46 -1.69
N GLY A 35 -3.27 7.00 -1.83
CA GLY A 35 -2.22 7.76 -2.48
C GLY A 35 -0.99 6.96 -2.86
N LEU A 36 -0.05 7.63 -3.50
CA LEU A 36 1.26 7.08 -3.85
C LEU A 36 2.32 7.64 -2.90
N VAL A 37 3.26 6.80 -2.50
CA VAL A 37 4.40 7.20 -1.66
C VAL A 37 5.70 6.61 -2.18
N ASP A 38 6.82 7.31 -1.92
CA ASP A 38 8.14 6.69 -1.99
C ASP A 38 8.31 5.84 -0.72
N TRP A 39 8.32 4.52 -0.86
CA TRP A 39 8.31 3.62 0.30
C TRP A 39 9.57 3.75 1.17
N LYS A 40 10.67 4.32 0.68
CA LYS A 40 11.90 4.49 1.45
C LYS A 40 11.92 5.83 2.19
N THR A 41 11.38 6.89 1.59
CA THR A 41 11.36 8.24 2.21
C THR A 41 10.03 8.60 2.87
N CYS A 42 9.00 7.77 2.71
CA CYS A 42 7.63 7.97 3.18
C CYS A 42 6.95 9.25 2.65
N ARG A 43 7.52 9.88 1.63
CA ARG A 43 6.97 11.11 1.03
C ARG A 43 5.91 10.78 0.00
N SER A 44 4.85 11.57 -0.02
CA SER A 44 3.81 11.47 -1.05
C SER A 44 4.39 11.75 -2.43
N ILE A 45 3.99 10.95 -3.40
CA ILE A 45 4.31 11.11 -4.81
C ILE A 45 3.06 11.68 -5.50
N ALA A 46 3.22 12.83 -6.15
CA ALA A 46 2.14 13.38 -6.97
C ALA A 46 1.80 12.39 -8.10
N PRO A 47 0.52 11.97 -8.23
CA PRO A 47 0.14 11.03 -9.28
C PRO A 47 0.35 11.70 -10.64
N SER A 48 1.26 11.15 -11.44
CA SER A 48 1.34 11.46 -12.86
C SER A 48 0.61 10.38 -13.64
N ARG A 49 0.07 10.75 -14.80
CA ARG A 49 -0.58 9.80 -15.72
C ARG A 49 0.34 8.59 -16.01
N GLN A 50 1.63 8.83 -16.20
CA GLN A 50 2.60 7.78 -16.47
C GLN A 50 2.77 6.82 -15.30
N ILE A 51 2.80 7.31 -14.06
CA ILE A 51 2.92 6.46 -12.87
C ILE A 51 1.63 5.67 -12.65
N ALA A 52 0.47 6.32 -12.81
CA ALA A 52 -0.83 5.67 -12.68
C ALA A 52 -0.99 4.53 -13.71
N GLU A 53 -0.75 4.81 -15.00
CA GLU A 53 -0.78 3.80 -16.07
C GLU A 53 0.26 2.68 -15.81
N ALA A 54 1.46 3.02 -15.32
CA ALA A 54 2.49 2.04 -15.01
C ALA A 54 2.08 1.08 -13.88
N ILE A 55 1.31 1.54 -12.90
CA ILE A 55 0.87 0.74 -11.75
C ILE A 55 -0.40 -0.06 -12.10
N CYS A 56 -1.37 0.57 -12.75
CA CYS A 56 -2.69 -0.02 -12.98
C CYS A 56 -2.74 -0.92 -14.22
N ASP A 57 -2.08 -0.53 -15.32
CA ASP A 57 -2.25 -1.20 -16.61
C ASP A 57 -1.21 -2.29 -16.88
N ILE A 58 -0.15 -2.36 -16.07
CA ILE A 58 0.94 -3.29 -16.28
C ILE A 58 0.97 -4.31 -15.16
N ALA A 59 1.09 -5.58 -15.52
CA ALA A 59 1.14 -6.66 -14.55
C ALA A 59 2.46 -6.65 -13.77
N HIS A 60 2.43 -6.69 -12.45
CA HIS A 60 3.61 -6.75 -11.57
C HIS A 60 3.57 -7.96 -10.67
N SER A 61 4.73 -8.36 -10.16
CA SER A 61 4.76 -9.13 -8.92
C SER A 61 4.41 -8.17 -7.79
N TRP A 62 3.53 -8.59 -6.89
CA TRP A 62 3.02 -7.76 -5.82
C TRP A 62 3.41 -8.34 -4.47
N VAL A 63 3.74 -7.46 -3.55
CA VAL A 63 3.65 -7.74 -2.12
C VAL A 63 2.69 -6.71 -1.54
N ILE A 64 1.74 -7.16 -0.74
CA ILE A 64 0.74 -6.30 -0.11
C ILE A 64 0.83 -6.48 1.39
N TYR A 65 1.15 -5.40 2.09
CA TYR A 65 1.19 -5.37 3.54
C TYR A 65 -0.13 -4.82 4.07
N LEU A 66 -0.82 -5.58 4.91
CA LEU A 66 -2.08 -5.22 5.54
C LEU A 66 -1.82 -4.86 6.99
N ALA A 67 -2.50 -3.84 7.50
CA ALA A 67 -2.37 -3.40 8.89
C ALA A 67 -3.73 -3.05 9.50
N ALA A 68 -3.90 -3.44 10.75
CA ALA A 68 -4.89 -2.92 11.66
C ALA A 68 -4.17 -2.10 12.74
N PHE A 69 -4.56 -0.83 12.88
CA PHE A 69 -4.02 0.10 13.87
C PHE A 69 -4.84 -0.02 15.14
N CYS A 70 -4.16 -0.33 16.24
CA CYS A 70 -4.82 -0.64 17.50
C CYS A 70 -4.21 0.15 18.65
N ILE A 71 -5.05 0.46 19.64
CA ILE A 71 -4.66 1.07 20.92
C ILE A 71 -5.17 0.15 22.02
N ASP A 72 -4.30 -0.33 22.89
CA ASP A 72 -4.70 -1.20 23.98
C ASP A 72 -5.39 -0.42 25.13
N GLN A 73 -5.84 -1.13 26.16
CA GLN A 73 -6.52 -0.53 27.32
C GLN A 73 -5.66 0.45 28.13
N LYS A 74 -4.33 0.41 27.97
CA LYS A 74 -3.38 1.31 28.63
C LYS A 74 -3.08 2.54 27.77
N GLY A 75 -3.57 2.59 26.54
CA GLY A 75 -3.26 3.63 25.57
C GLY A 75 -2.04 3.31 24.70
N ASP A 76 -1.47 2.10 24.80
CA ASP A 76 -0.29 1.73 24.02
C ASP A 76 -0.67 1.37 22.57
N GLN A 77 0.01 2.00 21.62
CA GLN A 77 -0.20 1.77 20.19
C GLN A 77 0.47 0.47 19.73
N TYR A 78 -0.24 -0.32 18.93
CA TYR A 78 0.34 -1.46 18.25
C TYR A 78 -0.29 -1.68 16.87
N ILE A 79 0.49 -2.28 15.97
CA ILE A 79 0.02 -2.66 14.63
C ILE A 79 -0.10 -4.17 14.59
N LYS A 80 -1.28 -4.66 14.23
CA LYS A 80 -1.45 -6.06 13.83
C LYS A 80 -1.36 -6.12 12.31
N ALA A 81 -0.44 -6.94 11.79
CA ALA A 81 -0.15 -6.97 10.37
C ALA A 81 -0.24 -8.37 9.74
N SER A 82 -0.37 -8.38 8.42
CA SER A 82 -0.26 -9.57 7.59
C SER A 82 0.31 -9.19 6.23
N GLU A 83 0.99 -10.12 5.56
CA GLU A 83 1.54 -9.92 4.22
C GLU A 83 0.90 -10.91 3.23
N ILE A 84 0.59 -10.41 2.03
CA ILE A 84 0.15 -11.20 0.89
C ILE A 84 1.16 -11.03 -0.24
N ALA A 85 1.72 -12.14 -0.72
CA ALA A 85 2.64 -12.16 -1.86
C ALA A 85 2.14 -13.18 -2.90
N PRO A 86 1.20 -12.81 -3.78
CA PRO A 86 0.66 -13.72 -4.79
C PRO A 86 1.76 -14.26 -5.71
N GLN A 87 1.73 -15.56 -6.00
CA GLN A 87 2.69 -16.18 -6.91
C GLN A 87 2.41 -15.79 -8.36
N GLY A 88 3.22 -14.91 -8.94
CA GLY A 88 3.15 -14.55 -10.36
C GLY A 88 3.16 -13.04 -10.60
N ILE A 89 2.61 -12.63 -11.75
CA ILE A 89 2.44 -11.22 -12.09
C ILE A 89 0.97 -10.93 -12.40
N TYR A 90 0.42 -9.88 -11.81
CA TYR A 90 -1.00 -9.54 -11.89
C TYR A 90 -1.17 -8.04 -12.16
N ARG A 91 -2.24 -7.65 -12.85
CA ARG A 91 -2.67 -6.25 -12.89
C ARG A 91 -3.33 -5.90 -11.55
N SER A 92 -3.35 -4.61 -11.21
CA SER A 92 -3.89 -4.17 -9.92
C SER A 92 -5.37 -4.51 -9.75
N ASP A 93 -6.16 -4.42 -10.82
CA ASP A 93 -7.59 -4.74 -10.84
C ASP A 93 -7.90 -6.19 -10.42
N SER A 94 -7.00 -7.10 -10.74
CA SER A 94 -7.14 -8.54 -10.53
C SER A 94 -6.87 -8.96 -9.08
N LEU A 95 -6.34 -8.06 -8.25
CA LEU A 95 -5.98 -8.33 -6.85
C LEU A 95 -7.10 -8.00 -5.87
N SER A 96 -8.11 -7.23 -6.30
CA SER A 96 -9.14 -6.65 -5.43
C SER A 96 -9.83 -7.69 -4.54
N GLY A 97 -10.23 -8.84 -5.10
CA GLY A 97 -10.93 -9.88 -4.35
C GLY A 97 -10.06 -10.54 -3.27
N VAL A 98 -8.81 -10.88 -3.61
CA VAL A 98 -7.85 -11.48 -2.66
C VAL A 98 -7.48 -10.46 -1.58
N LEU A 99 -7.22 -9.22 -1.97
CA LEU A 99 -6.94 -8.13 -1.05
C LEU A 99 -8.08 -7.95 -0.04
N GLU A 100 -9.32 -7.86 -0.52
CA GLU A 100 -10.50 -7.67 0.32
C GLU A 100 -10.71 -8.81 1.31
N GLU A 101 -10.57 -10.07 0.87
CA GLU A 101 -10.71 -11.24 1.73
C GLU A 101 -9.73 -11.21 2.91
N HIS A 102 -8.44 -11.07 2.62
CA HIS A 102 -7.39 -11.04 3.64
C HIS A 102 -7.47 -9.79 4.52
N TYR A 103 -7.86 -8.64 3.95
CA TYR A 103 -8.04 -7.40 4.70
C TYR A 103 -9.18 -7.53 5.72
N ARG A 104 -10.34 -8.03 5.29
CA ARG A 104 -11.48 -8.29 6.19
C ARG A 104 -11.10 -9.31 7.26
N ALA A 105 -10.38 -10.37 6.90
CA ALA A 105 -9.92 -11.37 7.87
C ALA A 105 -9.00 -10.75 8.94
N LEU A 106 -8.05 -9.89 8.54
CA LEU A 106 -7.16 -9.20 9.48
C LEU A 106 -7.95 -8.30 10.44
N VAL A 107 -8.83 -7.45 9.90
CA VAL A 107 -9.65 -6.54 10.69
C VAL A 107 -10.56 -7.32 11.66
N ASN A 108 -11.26 -8.35 11.19
CA ASN A 108 -12.14 -9.18 12.02
C ASN A 108 -11.39 -9.97 13.11
N SER A 109 -10.11 -10.29 12.87
CA SER A 109 -9.27 -10.95 13.87
C SER A 109 -8.69 -9.98 14.91
N SER A 110 -8.84 -8.67 14.72
CA SER A 110 -8.34 -7.65 15.64
C SER A 110 -9.34 -7.44 16.78
N ASN A 111 -8.85 -7.00 17.94
CA ASN A 111 -9.75 -6.68 19.06
C ASN A 111 -10.58 -5.45 18.68
N PRO A 112 -11.91 -5.53 18.58
CA PRO A 112 -12.74 -4.42 18.15
C PRO A 112 -12.71 -3.22 19.11
N ASN A 113 -12.41 -3.46 20.40
CA ASN A 113 -12.25 -2.38 21.37
C ASN A 113 -10.92 -1.65 21.25
N HIS A 114 -9.95 -2.23 20.55
CA HIS A 114 -8.63 -1.62 20.34
C HIS A 114 -8.51 -1.00 18.95
N LEU A 115 -9.29 -1.47 17.97
CA LEU A 115 -9.18 -1.05 16.58
C LEU A 115 -9.57 0.42 16.39
N VAL A 116 -8.64 1.23 15.90
CA VAL A 116 -8.86 2.66 15.61
C VAL A 116 -8.80 2.99 14.12
N GLY A 117 -8.24 2.09 13.32
CA GLY A 117 -8.18 2.23 11.86
C GLY A 117 -7.50 1.03 11.22
N SER A 118 -7.40 1.04 9.91
CA SER A 118 -6.74 -0.01 9.15
C SER A 118 -6.24 0.52 7.82
N GLY A 119 -5.40 -0.25 7.14
CA GLY A 119 -4.89 0.15 5.85
C GLY A 119 -4.04 -0.91 5.20
N TRP A 120 -3.59 -0.61 3.99
CA TRP A 120 -2.70 -1.49 3.25
C TRP A 120 -1.68 -0.72 2.41
N ILE A 121 -0.54 -1.37 2.15
CA ILE A 121 0.53 -0.89 1.28
C ILE A 121 0.74 -1.94 0.19
N ALA A 122 0.50 -1.59 -1.07
CA ALA A 122 0.77 -2.44 -2.21
C ALA A 122 2.07 -2.03 -2.89
N MET A 123 3.01 -2.98 -2.95
CA MET A 123 4.36 -2.85 -3.49
C MET A 123 4.45 -3.52 -4.87
N PRO A 124 4.35 -2.75 -5.96
CA PRO A 124 4.63 -3.28 -7.29
C PRO A 124 6.14 -3.54 -7.44
N GLY A 125 6.51 -4.78 -7.75
CA GLY A 125 7.90 -5.21 -7.92
C GLY A 125 8.35 -6.36 -7.02
N GLY A 126 7.47 -6.88 -6.17
CA GLY A 126 7.71 -8.10 -5.38
C GLY A 126 8.66 -7.93 -4.20
N THR A 127 8.93 -6.68 -3.78
CA THR A 127 9.80 -6.40 -2.63
C THR A 127 8.94 -6.29 -1.38
N SER A 128 9.21 -7.14 -0.40
CA SER A 128 8.60 -7.07 0.93
C SER A 128 9.13 -5.87 1.72
N LEU A 129 8.29 -5.36 2.61
CA LEU A 129 8.65 -4.30 3.56
C LEU A 129 8.90 -4.95 4.91
N ASP A 130 9.98 -4.56 5.57
CA ASP A 130 10.08 -4.83 7.00
C ASP A 130 8.99 -4.05 7.76
N GLU A 131 8.59 -4.59 8.92
CA GLU A 131 7.48 -4.04 9.72
C GLU A 131 7.73 -2.57 10.12
N ALA A 132 8.99 -2.22 10.41
CA ALA A 132 9.35 -0.86 10.80
C ALA A 132 9.23 0.14 9.64
N GLN A 133 9.50 -0.27 8.41
CA GLN A 133 9.32 0.53 7.21
C GLN A 133 7.83 0.68 6.88
N ALA A 134 7.04 -0.38 7.02
CA ALA A 134 5.59 -0.31 6.85
C ALA A 134 4.96 0.64 7.89
N ALA A 135 5.33 0.52 9.17
CA ALA A 135 4.89 1.41 10.23
C ALA A 135 5.19 2.88 9.93
N ARG A 136 6.42 3.21 9.52
CA ARG A 136 6.80 4.58 9.13
C ARG A 136 5.98 5.14 7.97
N ILE A 137 5.59 4.29 7.00
CA ILE A 137 4.73 4.72 5.89
C ILE A 137 3.33 5.05 6.41
N PHE A 138 2.74 4.18 7.23
CA PHE A 138 1.42 4.39 7.80
C PHE A 138 1.36 5.60 8.72
N GLU A 139 2.38 5.81 9.55
CA GLU A 139 2.54 7.00 10.38
C GLU A 139 2.59 8.27 9.55
N ALA A 140 3.42 8.30 8.49
CA ALA A 140 3.49 9.44 7.57
C ALA A 140 2.16 9.69 6.85
N CYS A 141 1.38 8.63 6.60
CA CYS A 141 0.02 8.72 6.06
C CYS A 141 -1.02 9.07 7.13
N GLY A 142 -0.64 9.13 8.40
CA GLY A 142 -1.48 9.60 9.50
C GLY A 142 -2.30 8.53 10.19
N ALA A 143 -1.79 7.30 10.33
CA ALA A 143 -2.45 6.20 11.05
C ALA A 143 -2.95 6.57 12.45
N TRP A 144 -2.31 7.54 13.11
CA TRP A 144 -2.58 7.92 14.50
C TRP A 144 -3.18 9.33 14.66
N LYS A 145 -3.57 10.00 13.56
CA LYS A 145 -3.98 11.42 13.59
C LYS A 145 -5.23 11.73 14.42
N ALA A 146 -6.11 10.75 14.67
CA ALA A 146 -7.28 10.94 15.52
C ALA A 146 -6.94 11.36 16.97
N GLN A 147 -5.70 11.13 17.44
CA GLN A 147 -5.23 11.54 18.77
C GLN A 147 -4.63 12.95 18.81
N GLU A 148 -4.12 13.47 17.70
CA GLU A 148 -3.40 14.77 17.69
C GLU A 148 -4.35 15.97 17.89
N GLN A 149 -5.66 15.76 17.73
CA GLN A 149 -6.71 16.77 17.99
C GLN A 149 -7.30 16.71 19.41
N ALA A 150 -6.90 15.75 20.24
CA ALA A 150 -7.45 15.53 21.58
C ALA A 150 -6.43 15.76 22.72
N ALA A 151 -5.23 16.24 22.42
CA ALA A 151 -4.16 16.57 23.37
C ALA A 151 -3.98 18.08 23.53
#